data_AF-A0A350G5P8-F1
#
_entry.id   AF-A0A350G5P8-F1
#
_cell.length_a   1.000
_cell.length_b   1.000
_cell.length_c   1.000
_cell.angle_alpha   90.00
_cell.angle_beta   90.00
_cell.angle_gamma   90.00
#
_symmetry.space_group_name_H-M   'P 1'
#
loop_
_entity.id
_entity.type
_entity.pdbx_description
1 polymer ?
#
loop_
_entity_poly.entity_id
_entity_poly.type
_entity_poly.pdbx_seq_one_letter_code
_entity_poly.pdbx_strand_id
1 'polypeptide(L)'
;MNHGIFTFGQDAKESYDRMIQMVGKAEAYLQNKKAWEIKIKDSASSNSNDEENQSMYTLAGLRNDVSTVAGFPVIMSTHSDDETLNFARRADIETISQQGPATPDHVIRTKRVPMLGRDVKKFAREYKKYFDEHHTQTPQELTMLDPAPRIILDSEFGLITLGRTAKDASIAEDIYRHTIEIITRSEMLGGYRALPSTDLFEVEYWDLEQAKLKRQGAPKMFAGEIALVTGAASGIGKACVASLLARGAAVVGLDLDFAITSLHERKDYLGIQCDVADESALGSALEKTVQHFGGLDMLILNAGIFPVSQQISDISTSEWTKVMRVNLDANLILLNKAHPLLKISPRSGRVVVIGSKNVPAPGPGAGAYSASKAALTQLARVAALEWGNDGIRINILHPNAVFDTALWTEEVLQKRAANYGLTVDEYKTNNILHKEVTSRDVAELAAEMCGPLFAKTTGAQVPVDGGNDRVI
;
A
#
# COMPACT_ATOMS: atom_id res chain seq x y z
N MET A 1 38.23 -6.18 2.11
CA MET A 1 36.84 -6.68 1.95
C MET A 1 36.83 -8.20 2.05
N ASN A 2 36.05 -8.77 2.97
CA ASN A 2 35.85 -10.23 3.09
C ASN A 2 34.70 -10.67 2.18
N HIS A 3 34.86 -10.55 0.85
CA HIS A 3 33.81 -10.79 -0.17
C HIS A 3 33.56 -12.27 -0.46
N GLY A 4 33.41 -13.09 0.58
CA GLY A 4 33.15 -14.52 0.43
C GLY A 4 34.38 -15.33 0.00
N ILE A 5 34.12 -16.52 -0.55
CA ILE A 5 35.15 -17.49 -0.94
C ILE A 5 35.34 -17.47 -2.46
N PHE A 6 36.59 -17.53 -2.89
CA PHE A 6 36.96 -17.69 -4.30
C PHE A 6 37.83 -18.94 -4.43
N THR A 7 37.54 -19.74 -5.46
CA THR A 7 38.33 -20.92 -5.79
C THR A 7 38.89 -20.78 -7.20
N PHE A 8 40.15 -21.16 -7.35
CA PHE A 8 40.87 -21.17 -8.63
C PHE A 8 41.23 -22.61 -8.97
N GLY A 9 41.35 -22.93 -10.26
CA GLY A 9 41.73 -24.22 -10.81
C GLY A 9 42.38 -24.04 -12.18
N GLN A 10 43.05 -25.07 -12.69
CA GLN A 10 43.66 -25.05 -14.02
C GLN A 10 42.60 -24.94 -15.14
N ASP A 11 41.38 -25.40 -14.85
CA ASP A 11 40.21 -25.21 -15.70
C ASP A 11 38.95 -24.85 -14.88
N ALA A 12 37.85 -24.62 -15.61
CA ALA A 12 36.56 -24.26 -15.02
C ALA A 12 35.99 -25.36 -14.13
N LYS A 13 36.22 -26.63 -14.48
CA LYS A 13 35.72 -27.78 -13.72
C LYS A 13 36.45 -27.90 -12.38
N GLU A 14 37.77 -27.78 -12.37
CA GLU A 14 38.56 -27.83 -11.15
C GLU A 14 38.22 -26.66 -10.21
N SER A 15 38.02 -25.46 -10.76
CA SER A 15 37.58 -24.29 -9.99
C SER A 15 36.22 -24.54 -9.32
N TYR A 16 35.26 -25.11 -10.08
CA TYR A 16 33.93 -25.47 -9.60
C TYR A 16 33.97 -26.58 -8.53
N ASP A 17 34.69 -27.66 -8.76
CA ASP A 17 34.82 -28.78 -7.81
C ASP A 17 35.45 -28.31 -6.49
N ARG A 18 36.44 -27.40 -6.55
CA ARG A 18 37.01 -26.76 -5.37
C ARG A 18 35.99 -25.90 -4.63
N MET A 19 35.11 -25.18 -5.35
CA MET A 19 34.04 -24.40 -4.73
C MET A 19 33.11 -25.34 -3.95
N ILE A 20 32.66 -26.42 -4.57
CA ILE A 20 31.81 -27.43 -3.91
C ILE A 20 32.50 -28.00 -2.67
N GLN A 21 33.78 -28.32 -2.75
CA GLN A 21 34.54 -28.82 -1.60
C GLN A 21 34.61 -27.80 -0.45
N MET A 22 34.85 -26.53 -0.77
CA MET A 22 34.97 -25.47 0.24
C MET A 22 33.62 -25.14 0.89
N VAL A 23 32.55 -25.09 0.10
CA VAL A 23 31.17 -24.96 0.61
C VAL A 23 30.84 -26.15 1.51
N GLY A 24 31.08 -27.38 1.06
CA GLY A 24 30.83 -28.58 1.87
C GLY A 24 31.61 -28.62 3.19
N LYS A 25 32.84 -28.10 3.22
CA LYS A 25 33.60 -27.91 4.48
C LYS A 25 32.93 -26.91 5.41
N ALA A 26 32.42 -25.80 4.88
CA ALA A 26 31.70 -24.81 5.67
C ALA A 26 30.38 -25.39 6.22
N GLU A 27 29.61 -26.11 5.39
CA GLU A 27 28.38 -26.79 5.81
C GLU A 27 28.65 -27.80 6.94
N ALA A 28 29.65 -28.67 6.77
CA ALA A 28 30.04 -29.63 7.79
C ALA A 28 30.50 -28.95 9.09
N TYR A 29 31.20 -27.82 8.98
CA TYR A 29 31.60 -27.02 10.14
C TYR A 29 30.37 -26.46 10.88
N LEU A 30 29.41 -25.88 10.16
CA LEU A 30 28.16 -25.36 10.72
C LEU A 30 27.35 -26.47 11.41
N GLN A 31 27.22 -27.65 10.78
CA GLN A 31 26.54 -28.81 11.36
C GLN A 31 27.22 -29.29 12.64
N ASN A 32 28.55 -29.44 12.63
CA ASN A 32 29.33 -29.86 13.80
C ASN A 32 29.21 -28.87 14.97
N LYS A 33 29.06 -27.58 14.66
CA LYS A 33 28.84 -26.51 15.65
C LYS A 33 27.36 -26.32 16.01
N LYS A 34 26.46 -27.12 15.44
CA LYS A 34 25.00 -27.01 15.59
C LYS A 34 24.45 -25.64 15.17
N ALA A 35 25.16 -24.93 14.30
CA ALA A 35 24.80 -23.62 13.76
C ALA A 35 24.17 -23.69 12.36
N TRP A 36 23.94 -24.91 11.83
CA TRP A 36 23.24 -25.10 10.55
C TRP A 36 21.73 -24.83 10.70
N GLU A 37 21.11 -25.48 11.68
CA GLU A 37 19.68 -25.32 12.00
C GLU A 37 19.48 -24.25 13.06
N ILE A 38 18.66 -23.23 12.75
CA ILE A 38 18.25 -22.21 13.70
C ILE A 38 16.96 -22.69 14.38
N LYS A 39 16.97 -22.81 15.71
CA LYS A 39 15.77 -23.14 16.48
C LYS A 39 14.93 -21.88 16.70
N ILE A 40 13.85 -21.76 15.96
CA ILE A 40 12.82 -20.74 16.18
C ILE A 40 11.87 -21.24 17.28
N LYS A 41 11.57 -20.39 18.26
CA LYS A 41 10.61 -20.71 19.32
C LYS A 41 9.28 -20.09 18.98
N ASP A 42 8.19 -20.77 19.31
CA ASP A 42 6.85 -20.18 19.18
C ASP A 42 6.79 -18.90 20.01
N SER A 43 6.54 -17.78 19.35
CA SER A 43 6.32 -16.51 20.00
C SER A 43 4.83 -16.44 20.38
N ALA A 44 4.54 -16.50 21.68
CA ALA A 44 3.16 -16.36 22.12
C ALA A 44 2.62 -14.99 21.71
N SER A 45 1.57 -14.96 20.89
CA SER A 45 0.75 -13.77 20.67
C SER A 45 -0.73 -14.14 20.73
N SER A 46 -1.45 -13.46 21.62
CA SER A 46 -2.92 -13.45 21.65
C SER A 46 -3.31 -12.04 22.06
N ASN A 47 -3.47 -11.17 21.08
CA ASN A 47 -3.92 -9.80 21.32
C ASN A 47 -5.44 -9.76 21.29
N SER A 48 -6.02 -8.83 22.05
CA SER A 48 -7.43 -8.49 21.96
C SER A 48 -7.71 -7.50 20.82
N ASN A 49 -8.95 -7.42 20.32
CA ASN A 49 -9.33 -6.50 19.23
C ASN A 49 -9.00 -5.02 19.54
N ASP A 50 -9.02 -4.61 20.81
CA ASP A 50 -8.67 -3.23 21.20
C ASP A 50 -7.16 -2.96 21.08
N GLU A 51 -6.33 -3.95 21.40
CA GLU A 51 -4.87 -3.88 21.22
C GLU A 51 -4.48 -3.90 19.74
N GLU A 52 -5.21 -4.65 18.90
CA GLU A 52 -5.03 -4.68 17.45
C GLU A 52 -5.31 -3.30 16.82
N ASN A 53 -6.39 -2.63 17.24
CA ASN A 53 -6.71 -1.28 16.78
C ASN A 53 -5.63 -0.25 17.18
N GLN A 54 -5.14 -0.30 18.43
CA GLN A 54 -4.06 0.60 18.87
C GLN A 54 -2.75 0.33 18.12
N SER A 55 -2.46 -0.95 17.84
CA SER A 55 -1.31 -1.37 17.04
C SER A 55 -1.37 -0.79 15.63
N MET A 56 -2.54 -0.85 15.00
CA MET A 56 -2.77 -0.28 13.66
C MET A 56 -2.46 1.22 13.61
N TYR A 57 -3.00 2.03 14.53
CA TYR A 57 -2.74 3.47 14.53
C TYR A 57 -1.29 3.82 14.89
N THR A 58 -0.66 3.01 15.75
CA THR A 58 0.75 3.16 16.11
C THR A 58 1.66 2.94 14.90
N LEU A 59 1.42 1.89 14.12
CA LEU A 59 2.15 1.61 12.87
C LEU A 59 1.95 2.74 11.85
N ALA A 60 0.72 3.21 11.66
CA ALA A 60 0.45 4.31 10.75
C ALA A 60 1.11 5.64 11.18
N GLY A 61 1.17 5.90 12.49
CA GLY A 61 1.92 7.02 13.05
C GLY A 61 3.42 6.91 12.81
N LEU A 62 3.99 5.71 13.02
CA LEU A 62 5.40 5.42 12.75
C LEU A 62 5.74 5.65 11.27
N ARG A 63 4.90 5.18 10.34
CA ARG A 63 5.08 5.44 8.90
C ARG A 63 5.08 6.94 8.60
N ASN A 64 4.20 7.72 9.23
CA ASN A 64 4.16 9.17 9.03
C ASN A 64 5.43 9.86 9.53
N ASP A 65 5.93 9.49 10.71
CA ASP A 65 7.18 10.02 11.25
C ASP A 65 8.37 9.69 10.34
N VAL A 66 8.45 8.45 9.84
CA VAL A 66 9.50 8.06 8.88
C VAL A 66 9.38 8.82 7.56
N SER A 67 8.16 8.97 7.03
CA SER A 67 7.91 9.73 5.79
C SER A 67 8.30 11.19 5.93
N THR A 68 8.06 11.79 7.10
CA THR A 68 8.44 13.17 7.42
C THR A 68 9.96 13.36 7.39
N VAL A 69 10.70 12.45 8.02
CA VAL A 69 12.17 12.48 8.03
C VAL A 69 12.75 12.16 6.65
N ALA A 70 12.13 11.26 5.89
CA ALA A 70 12.55 10.93 4.52
C ALA A 70 12.33 12.10 3.55
N GLY A 71 11.34 12.96 3.81
CA GLY A 71 10.90 14.02 2.90
C GLY A 71 9.98 13.53 1.78
N PHE A 72 9.52 12.28 1.85
CA PHE A 72 8.58 11.66 0.90
C PHE A 72 7.81 10.52 1.58
N PRO A 73 6.58 10.19 1.12
CA PRO A 73 5.85 9.02 1.61
C PRO A 73 6.63 7.73 1.39
N VAL A 74 6.64 6.84 2.39
CA VAL A 74 7.23 5.51 2.27
C VAL A 74 6.17 4.42 2.37
N ILE A 75 6.41 3.27 1.74
CA ILE A 75 5.71 2.03 2.07
C ILE A 75 6.40 1.37 3.25
N MET A 76 5.63 0.85 4.19
CA MET A 76 6.10 0.17 5.39
C MET A 76 5.39 -1.18 5.54
N SER A 77 6.14 -2.27 5.59
CA SER A 77 5.60 -3.62 5.75
C SER A 77 6.08 -4.23 7.07
N THR A 78 5.13 -4.76 7.85
CA THR A 78 5.36 -5.35 9.17
C THR A 78 5.39 -6.87 9.08
N HIS A 79 6.39 -7.47 9.71
CA HIS A 79 6.67 -8.90 9.72
C HIS A 79 6.81 -9.38 11.16
N SER A 80 5.77 -10.02 11.66
CA SER A 80 5.66 -10.47 13.06
C SER A 80 5.61 -11.99 13.18
N ASP A 81 6.25 -12.72 12.26
CA ASP A 81 6.43 -14.15 12.40
C ASP A 81 7.45 -14.49 13.51
N ASP A 82 7.51 -15.76 13.91
CA ASP A 82 8.33 -16.18 15.06
C ASP A 82 9.82 -15.88 14.87
N GLU A 83 10.34 -15.93 13.63
CA GLU A 83 11.75 -15.62 13.37
C GLU A 83 12.03 -14.16 13.74
N THR A 84 11.25 -13.23 13.20
CA THR A 84 11.48 -11.79 13.34
C THR A 84 11.20 -11.31 14.76
N LEU A 85 10.14 -11.82 15.41
CA LEU A 85 9.82 -11.51 16.80
C LEU A 85 10.89 -12.01 17.76
N ASN A 86 11.34 -13.26 17.60
CA ASN A 86 12.40 -13.78 18.45
C ASN A 86 13.70 -13.00 18.26
N PHE A 87 14.05 -12.62 17.03
CA PHE A 87 15.23 -11.82 16.76
C PHE A 87 15.14 -10.43 17.38
N ALA A 88 14.03 -9.72 17.18
CA ALA A 88 13.83 -8.37 17.74
C ALA A 88 13.77 -8.35 19.28
N ARG A 89 13.41 -9.47 19.91
CA ARG A 89 13.32 -9.62 21.38
C ARG A 89 14.59 -10.16 22.05
N ARG A 90 15.68 -10.36 21.30
CA ARG A 90 16.94 -10.83 21.88
C ARG A 90 17.50 -9.82 22.89
N ALA A 91 18.08 -10.32 23.98
CA ALA A 91 18.70 -9.49 25.01
C ALA A 91 19.96 -8.73 24.52
N ASP A 92 20.61 -9.23 23.46
CA ASP A 92 21.82 -8.67 22.86
C ASP A 92 21.55 -7.90 21.56
N ILE A 93 20.28 -7.61 21.23
CA ILE A 93 19.88 -7.03 19.94
C ILE A 93 20.54 -5.67 19.68
N GLU A 94 20.73 -4.86 20.73
CA GLU A 94 21.42 -3.57 20.66
C GLU A 94 22.89 -3.68 20.25
N THR A 95 23.51 -4.85 20.46
CA THR A 95 24.91 -5.09 20.10
C THR A 95 25.02 -5.74 18.72
N ILE A 96 24.29 -6.82 18.48
CA ILE A 96 24.49 -7.65 17.27
C ILE A 96 23.92 -6.99 16.01
N SER A 97 22.80 -6.27 16.13
CA SER A 97 22.16 -5.63 14.97
C SER A 97 22.85 -4.32 14.55
N GLN A 98 23.63 -3.72 15.45
CA GLN A 98 24.25 -2.40 15.27
C GLN A 98 25.68 -2.47 14.69
N GLN A 99 26.17 -3.67 14.36
CA GLN A 99 27.51 -3.84 13.78
C GLN A 99 27.58 -3.35 12.33
N GLY A 100 26.54 -3.59 11.53
CA GLY A 100 26.54 -3.36 10.07
C GLY A 100 25.91 -4.54 9.31
N PRO A 101 25.70 -4.41 7.99
CA PRO A 101 25.09 -5.49 7.21
C PRO A 101 26.07 -6.63 6.92
N ALA A 102 25.51 -7.80 6.59
CA ALA A 102 26.30 -9.01 6.31
C ALA A 102 27.25 -8.86 5.12
N THR A 103 26.86 -8.08 4.12
CA THR A 103 27.69 -7.71 2.97
C THR A 103 27.63 -6.20 2.81
N PRO A 104 28.76 -5.52 2.54
CA PRO A 104 28.79 -4.06 2.42
C PRO A 104 27.77 -3.51 1.40
N ASP A 105 27.53 -4.17 0.26
CA ASP A 105 26.57 -3.73 -0.75
C ASP A 105 25.13 -3.57 -0.23
N HIS A 106 24.76 -4.28 0.84
CA HIS A 106 23.42 -4.17 1.41
C HIS A 106 23.12 -2.79 2.00
N VAL A 107 24.14 -1.98 2.36
CA VAL A 107 23.93 -0.61 2.90
C VAL A 107 23.11 0.26 1.96
N ILE A 108 23.19 0.01 0.65
CA ILE A 108 22.46 0.74 -0.40
C ILE A 108 20.94 0.54 -0.27
N ARG A 109 20.50 -0.58 0.33
CA ARG A 109 19.09 -0.95 0.49
C ARG A 109 18.59 -0.86 1.92
N THR A 110 19.42 -1.23 2.90
CA THR A 110 18.99 -1.35 4.31
C THR A 110 19.48 -0.23 5.21
N LYS A 111 20.32 0.69 4.69
CA LYS A 111 21.21 1.53 5.49
C LYS A 111 22.23 0.69 6.27
N ARG A 112 23.17 1.38 6.92
CA ARG A 112 24.23 0.75 7.73
C ARG A 112 23.69 -0.10 8.87
N VAL A 113 22.71 0.40 9.63
CA VAL A 113 22.14 -0.28 10.81
C VAL A 113 20.62 -0.13 10.82
N PRO A 114 19.87 -1.08 11.41
CA PRO A 114 18.44 -0.91 11.63
C PRO A 114 18.18 0.11 12.75
N MET A 115 17.00 0.71 12.74
CA MET A 115 16.49 1.44 13.90
C MET A 115 15.96 0.45 14.93
N LEU A 116 16.26 0.68 16.21
CA LEU A 116 15.69 -0.08 17.33
C LEU A 116 14.55 0.72 17.96
N GLY A 117 13.40 0.06 18.16
CA GLY A 117 12.19 0.70 18.66
C GLY A 117 11.63 1.74 17.68
N ARG A 118 11.08 2.84 18.21
CA ARG A 118 10.21 3.76 17.44
C ARG A 118 10.70 5.22 17.39
N ASP A 119 11.90 5.53 17.88
CA ASP A 119 12.44 6.92 17.89
C ASP A 119 13.10 7.30 16.55
N VAL A 120 12.25 7.62 15.57
CA VAL A 120 12.67 8.03 14.22
C VAL A 120 13.58 9.27 14.25
N LYS A 121 13.32 10.21 15.16
CA LYS A 121 14.10 11.46 15.26
C LYS A 121 15.51 11.18 15.78
N LYS A 122 15.67 10.25 16.73
CA LYS A 122 16.99 9.81 17.21
C LYS A 122 17.77 9.15 16.08
N PHE A 123 17.16 8.19 15.36
CA PHE A 123 17.82 7.53 14.22
C PHE A 123 18.30 8.56 13.18
N ALA A 124 17.46 9.53 12.82
CA ALA A 124 17.82 10.57 11.86
C ALA A 124 19.01 11.43 12.32
N ARG A 125 19.06 11.78 13.61
CA ARG A 125 20.20 12.52 14.19
C ARG A 125 21.48 11.69 14.18
N GLU A 126 21.38 10.40 14.49
CA GLU A 126 22.52 9.47 14.49
C GLU A 126 23.05 9.24 13.06
N TYR A 127 22.16 9.09 12.07
CA TYR A 127 22.55 9.00 10.67
C TYR A 127 23.24 10.28 10.19
N LYS A 128 22.73 11.46 10.57
CA LYS A 128 23.38 12.73 10.24
C LYS A 128 24.78 12.82 10.86
N LYS A 129 24.92 12.43 12.14
CA LYS A 129 26.23 12.38 12.81
C LYS A 129 27.19 11.44 12.08
N TYR A 130 26.72 10.27 11.68
CA TYR A 130 27.49 9.32 10.87
C TYR A 130 27.97 9.94 9.55
N PHE A 131 27.11 10.67 8.83
CA PHE A 131 27.51 11.40 7.64
C PHE A 131 28.54 12.51 7.93
N ASP A 132 28.28 13.32 8.95
CA ASP A 132 29.15 14.43 9.34
C ASP A 132 30.57 13.95 9.73
N GLU A 133 30.67 12.80 10.39
CA GLU A 133 31.95 12.20 10.79
C GLU A 133 32.80 11.68 9.62
N HIS A 134 32.17 11.14 8.56
CA HIS A 134 32.88 10.45 7.48
C HIS A 134 33.01 11.28 6.18
N HIS A 135 32.09 12.21 5.89
CA HIS A 135 32.16 12.98 4.62
C HIS A 135 33.45 13.82 4.51
N THR A 136 34.01 14.30 5.63
CA THR A 136 35.25 15.09 5.67
C THR A 136 36.49 14.31 5.22
N GLN A 137 36.39 12.98 5.15
CA GLN A 137 37.48 12.08 4.77
C GLN A 137 37.53 11.86 3.25
N THR A 138 36.55 12.39 2.50
CA THR A 138 36.42 12.19 1.05
C THR A 138 36.78 13.48 0.28
N PRO A 139 37.55 13.42 -0.82
CA PRO A 139 37.91 14.62 -1.59
C PRO A 139 36.74 15.27 -2.36
N GLN A 140 35.62 14.54 -2.52
CA GLN A 140 34.46 14.97 -3.29
C GLN A 140 33.36 15.53 -2.38
N GLU A 141 32.61 16.50 -2.88
CA GLU A 141 31.44 17.04 -2.20
C GLU A 141 30.28 16.04 -2.27
N LEU A 142 29.97 15.39 -1.15
CA LEU A 142 28.89 14.42 -1.02
C LEU A 142 27.59 15.10 -0.58
N THR A 143 26.46 14.67 -1.14
CA THR A 143 25.13 15.04 -0.63
C THR A 143 24.60 13.91 0.24
N MET A 144 24.21 14.23 1.48
CA MET A 144 23.64 13.24 2.41
C MET A 144 22.39 12.60 1.81
N LEU A 145 22.30 11.28 1.85
CA LEU A 145 21.07 10.54 1.53
C LEU A 145 19.98 10.84 2.56
N ASP A 146 18.73 10.52 2.25
CA ASP A 146 17.65 10.71 3.23
C ASP A 146 17.95 9.92 4.52
N PRO A 147 17.77 10.52 5.70
CA PRO A 147 18.21 9.94 6.98
C PRO A 147 17.17 8.99 7.59
N ALA A 148 16.13 8.61 6.84
CA ALA A 148 15.08 7.72 7.33
C ALA A 148 15.56 6.26 7.37
N PRO A 149 15.10 5.47 8.36
CA PRO A 149 15.41 4.05 8.42
C PRO A 149 14.81 3.29 7.22
N ARG A 150 15.44 2.17 6.90
CA ARG A 150 14.90 1.16 5.95
C ARG A 150 14.52 -0.14 6.64
N ILE A 151 15.12 -0.39 7.80
CA ILE A 151 14.84 -1.53 8.66
C ILE A 151 14.58 -0.98 10.06
N ILE A 152 13.52 -1.48 10.70
CA ILE A 152 13.20 -1.22 12.10
C ILE A 152 13.03 -2.58 12.78
N LEU A 153 13.63 -2.75 13.95
CA LEU A 153 13.41 -3.90 14.82
C LEU A 153 12.66 -3.42 16.06
N ASP A 154 11.49 -4.00 16.25
CA ASP A 154 10.55 -3.63 17.31
C ASP A 154 10.14 -4.88 18.09
N SER A 155 10.16 -4.81 19.41
CA SER A 155 9.87 -5.97 20.26
C SER A 155 8.39 -6.41 20.19
N GLU A 156 7.48 -5.52 19.79
CA GLU A 156 6.07 -5.82 19.63
C GLU A 156 5.76 -6.26 18.19
N PHE A 157 6.31 -5.55 17.20
CA PHE A 157 5.97 -5.73 15.79
C PHE A 157 6.96 -6.58 14.98
N GLY A 158 8.07 -6.99 15.58
CA GLY A 158 9.11 -7.79 14.92
C GLY A 158 9.96 -6.97 13.96
N LEU A 159 10.03 -7.41 12.71
CA LEU A 159 10.76 -6.74 11.64
C LEU A 159 9.82 -5.82 10.87
N ILE A 160 10.17 -4.55 10.75
CA ILE A 160 9.46 -3.60 9.88
C ILE A 160 10.43 -3.14 8.80
N THR A 161 9.97 -3.17 7.55
CA THR A 161 10.77 -2.87 6.36
C THR A 161 10.16 -1.71 5.60
N LEU A 162 10.99 -0.80 5.12
CA LEU A 162 10.53 0.44 4.50
C LEU A 162 11.22 0.70 3.17
N GLY A 163 10.48 1.29 2.24
CA GLY A 163 10.97 1.66 0.94
C GLY A 163 10.16 2.77 0.29
N ARG A 164 10.71 3.40 -0.75
CA ARG A 164 9.98 4.39 -1.56
C ARG A 164 8.82 3.74 -2.33
N THR A 165 8.94 2.45 -2.61
CA THR A 165 7.91 1.62 -3.23
C THR A 165 7.76 0.31 -2.46
N ALA A 166 6.65 -0.40 -2.65
CA ALA A 166 6.46 -1.73 -2.05
C ALA A 166 7.52 -2.74 -2.52
N LYS A 167 8.04 -2.57 -3.75
CA LYS A 167 9.18 -3.36 -4.23
C LYS A 167 10.45 -3.09 -3.43
N ASP A 168 10.75 -1.84 -3.12
CA ASP A 168 11.94 -1.50 -2.33
C ASP A 168 11.82 -2.02 -0.90
N ALA A 169 10.64 -1.94 -0.28
CA ALA A 169 10.38 -2.52 1.04
C ALA A 169 10.57 -4.05 1.03
N SER A 170 10.05 -4.74 0.01
CA SER A 170 10.24 -6.20 -0.15
C SER A 170 11.72 -6.58 -0.38
N ILE A 171 12.50 -5.77 -1.12
CA ILE A 171 13.94 -6.01 -1.26
C ILE A 171 14.65 -5.85 0.09
N ALA A 172 14.27 -4.84 0.88
CA ALA A 172 14.82 -4.63 2.21
C ALA A 172 14.49 -5.80 3.15
N GLU A 173 13.27 -6.34 3.06
CA GLU A 173 12.86 -7.56 3.77
C GLU A 173 13.74 -8.75 3.41
N ASP A 174 13.83 -9.10 2.12
CA ASP A 174 14.60 -10.27 1.66
C ASP A 174 16.05 -10.21 2.15
N ILE A 175 16.68 -9.03 2.05
CA ILE A 175 18.04 -8.80 2.50
C ILE A 175 18.15 -8.95 4.03
N TYR A 176 17.20 -8.39 4.77
CA TYR A 176 17.32 -8.36 6.23
C TYR A 176 16.95 -9.69 6.89
N ARG A 177 16.00 -10.45 6.34
CA ARG A 177 15.76 -11.85 6.75
C ARG A 177 17.00 -12.70 6.58
N HIS A 178 17.64 -12.60 5.42
CA HIS A 178 18.93 -13.26 5.20
C HIS A 178 20.00 -12.80 6.21
N THR A 179 20.00 -11.52 6.56
CA THR A 179 20.92 -10.95 7.57
C THR A 179 20.63 -11.48 8.99
N ILE A 180 19.35 -11.65 9.36
CA ILE A 180 18.93 -12.25 10.63
C ILE A 180 19.51 -13.65 10.78
N GLU A 181 19.41 -14.48 9.74
CA GLU A 181 19.98 -15.82 9.76
C GLU A 181 21.51 -15.78 9.93
N ILE A 182 22.22 -14.91 9.19
CA ILE A 182 23.68 -14.79 9.28
C ILE A 182 24.12 -14.36 10.68
N ILE A 183 23.49 -13.34 11.24
CA ILE A 183 23.81 -12.86 12.59
C ILE A 183 23.57 -13.99 13.58
N THR A 184 22.41 -14.65 13.49
CA THR A 184 22.03 -15.73 14.42
C THR A 184 23.03 -16.89 14.37
N ARG A 185 23.42 -17.35 13.19
CA ARG A 185 24.44 -18.41 13.04
C ARG A 185 25.81 -17.95 13.53
N SER A 186 26.20 -16.70 13.24
CA SER A 186 27.51 -16.16 13.63
C SER A 186 27.66 -16.07 15.15
N GLU A 187 26.61 -15.67 15.86
CA GLU A 187 26.60 -15.66 17.32
C GLU A 187 26.81 -17.05 17.94
N MET A 188 26.41 -18.12 17.25
CA MET A 188 26.67 -19.50 17.68
C MET A 188 28.14 -19.94 17.44
N LEU A 189 28.89 -19.19 16.62
CA LEU A 189 30.24 -19.54 16.16
C LEU A 189 31.34 -18.64 16.74
N GLY A 190 30.99 -17.67 17.59
CA GLY A 190 31.94 -16.76 18.23
C GLY A 190 31.67 -15.26 18.01
N GLY A 191 30.52 -14.91 17.42
CA GLY A 191 30.03 -13.54 17.30
C GLY A 191 30.03 -13.02 15.87
N TYR A 192 29.09 -12.13 15.59
CA TYR A 192 28.96 -11.42 14.33
C TYR A 192 29.83 -10.16 14.31
N ARG A 193 30.52 -9.93 13.19
CA ARG A 193 31.34 -8.74 12.97
C ARG A 193 31.22 -8.27 11.53
N ALA A 194 30.65 -7.08 11.36
CA ALA A 194 30.61 -6.41 10.06
C ALA A 194 31.91 -5.62 9.79
N LEU A 195 31.99 -5.01 8.61
CA LEU A 195 33.08 -4.10 8.26
C LEU A 195 33.03 -2.80 9.11
N PRO A 196 34.17 -2.12 9.29
CA PRO A 196 34.21 -0.79 9.92
C PRO A 196 33.26 0.22 9.27
N SER A 197 32.79 1.19 10.05
CA SER A 197 31.83 2.20 9.57
C SER A 197 32.37 3.08 8.44
N THR A 198 33.70 3.28 8.40
CA THR A 198 34.42 3.97 7.33
C THR A 198 34.23 3.26 6.00
N ASP A 199 34.48 1.96 5.96
CA ASP A 199 34.40 1.15 4.75
C ASP A 199 32.95 1.06 4.26
N LEU A 200 32.00 0.94 5.19
CA LEU A 200 30.56 0.95 4.87
C LEU A 200 30.11 2.31 4.30
N PHE A 201 30.69 3.42 4.78
CA PHE A 201 30.38 4.77 4.29
C PHE A 201 30.85 4.95 2.85
N GLU A 202 32.07 4.50 2.55
CA GLU A 202 32.62 4.53 1.19
C GLU A 202 31.73 3.78 0.19
N VAL A 203 31.16 2.64 0.59
CA VAL A 203 30.22 1.88 -0.25
C VAL A 203 28.86 2.58 -0.38
N GLU A 204 28.29 3.09 0.72
CA GLU A 204 26.98 3.77 0.71
C GLU A 204 27.00 5.05 -0.15
N TYR A 205 28.13 5.75 -0.17
CA TYR A 205 28.31 7.02 -0.89
C TYR A 205 29.15 6.89 -2.18
N TRP A 206 29.39 5.67 -2.65
CA TRP A 206 30.18 5.45 -3.86
C TRP A 206 29.53 6.12 -5.09
N ASP A 207 30.33 6.86 -5.87
CA ASP A 207 29.91 7.67 -7.01
C ASP A 207 28.99 6.95 -8.01
N LEU A 208 29.26 5.67 -8.27
CA LEU A 208 28.46 4.88 -9.22
C LEU A 208 27.06 4.56 -8.69
N GLU A 209 26.90 4.42 -7.38
CA GLU A 209 25.59 4.22 -6.74
C GLU A 209 24.78 5.52 -6.75
N GLN A 210 25.43 6.66 -6.46
CA GLN A 210 24.81 7.98 -6.61
C GLN A 210 24.38 8.25 -8.06
N ALA A 211 25.17 7.81 -9.04
CA ALA A 211 24.83 7.91 -10.45
C ALA A 211 23.63 7.02 -10.84
N LYS A 212 23.47 5.83 -10.24
CA LYS A 212 22.28 4.98 -10.44
C LYS A 212 21.03 5.64 -9.87
N LEU A 213 21.11 6.27 -8.70
CA LEU A 213 20.00 7.01 -8.10
C LEU A 213 19.56 8.19 -8.99
N LYS A 214 20.51 8.94 -9.57
CA LYS A 214 20.21 10.03 -10.51
C LYS A 214 19.62 9.57 -11.84
N ARG A 215 19.86 8.31 -12.25
CA ARG A 215 19.30 7.71 -13.48
C ARG A 215 17.89 7.13 -13.28
N GLN A 216 17.46 6.88 -12.05
CA GLN A 216 16.07 6.53 -11.79
C GLN A 216 15.24 7.78 -12.08
N GLY A 217 14.34 7.70 -13.07
CA GLY A 217 13.50 8.82 -13.49
C GLY A 217 12.69 9.41 -12.33
N ALA A 218 12.04 10.54 -12.58
CA ALA A 218 11.22 11.19 -11.55
C ALA A 218 10.23 10.18 -10.92
N PRO A 219 10.05 10.22 -9.59
CA PRO A 219 9.14 9.33 -8.92
C PRO A 219 7.74 9.50 -9.51
N LYS A 220 7.00 8.39 -9.64
CA LYS A 220 5.61 8.45 -10.06
C LYS A 220 4.80 9.27 -9.06
N MET A 221 3.70 9.86 -9.53
CA MET A 221 2.87 10.80 -8.79
C MET A 221 2.52 10.34 -7.37
N PHE A 222 2.15 9.06 -7.21
CA PHE A 222 1.71 8.47 -5.95
C PHE A 222 2.72 7.48 -5.35
N ALA A 223 3.99 7.57 -5.74
CA ALA A 223 5.02 6.70 -5.18
C ALA A 223 5.08 6.84 -3.65
N GLY A 224 5.00 5.70 -2.95
CA GLY A 224 5.02 5.63 -1.49
C GLY A 224 3.67 5.87 -0.82
N GLU A 225 2.61 6.11 -1.60
CA GLU A 225 1.25 6.38 -1.11
C GLU A 225 0.34 5.15 -1.25
N ILE A 226 -0.68 5.06 -0.40
CA ILE A 226 -1.52 3.88 -0.22
C ILE A 226 -2.98 4.23 -0.50
N ALA A 227 -3.60 3.47 -1.39
CA ALA A 227 -5.00 3.65 -1.76
C ALA A 227 -5.82 2.40 -1.49
N LEU A 228 -7.03 2.58 -0.93
CA LEU A 228 -8.02 1.51 -0.78
C LEU A 228 -9.20 1.75 -1.73
N VAL A 229 -9.61 0.73 -2.47
CA VAL A 229 -10.74 0.78 -3.41
C VAL A 229 -11.76 -0.29 -3.04
N THR A 230 -13.03 0.09 -2.84
CA THR A 230 -14.12 -0.87 -2.60
C THR A 230 -14.83 -1.27 -3.90
N GLY A 231 -15.32 -2.52 -3.99
CA GLY A 231 -15.93 -3.04 -5.23
C GLY A 231 -14.91 -3.11 -6.38
N ALA A 232 -13.70 -3.58 -6.06
CA ALA A 232 -12.52 -3.48 -6.90
C ALA A 232 -12.30 -4.63 -7.89
N ALA A 233 -13.11 -5.69 -7.87
CA ALA A 233 -12.91 -6.86 -8.73
C ALA A 233 -13.36 -6.64 -10.18
N SER A 234 -14.23 -5.65 -10.42
CA SER A 234 -14.78 -5.38 -11.76
C SER A 234 -15.07 -3.89 -12.01
N GLY A 235 -15.39 -3.56 -13.26
CA GLY A 235 -15.87 -2.23 -13.69
C GLY A 235 -15.01 -1.06 -13.21
N ILE A 236 -15.67 -0.01 -12.72
CA ILE A 236 -15.04 1.24 -12.24
C ILE A 236 -14.00 0.96 -11.17
N GLY A 237 -14.29 0.11 -10.18
CA GLY A 237 -13.35 -0.19 -9.09
C GLY A 237 -12.06 -0.85 -9.60
N LYS A 238 -12.18 -1.84 -10.50
CA LYS A 238 -11.02 -2.47 -11.15
C LYS A 238 -10.20 -1.46 -11.97
N ALA A 239 -10.89 -0.57 -12.68
CA ALA A 239 -10.22 0.50 -13.43
C ALA A 239 -9.51 1.49 -12.49
N CYS A 240 -10.09 1.84 -11.34
CA CYS A 240 -9.44 2.66 -10.30
C CYS A 240 -8.16 2.01 -9.79
N VAL A 241 -8.19 0.70 -9.49
CA VAL A 241 -7.00 -0.06 -9.09
C VAL A 241 -5.90 0.05 -10.14
N ALA A 242 -6.22 -0.21 -11.40
CA ALA A 242 -5.25 -0.12 -12.50
C ALA A 242 -4.66 1.30 -12.64
N SER A 243 -5.52 2.32 -12.53
CA SER A 243 -5.16 3.74 -12.66
C SER A 243 -4.22 4.22 -11.53
N LEU A 244 -4.47 3.79 -10.30
CA LEU A 244 -3.66 4.09 -9.12
C LEU A 244 -2.30 3.36 -9.15
N LEU A 245 -2.28 2.07 -9.50
CA LEU A 245 -1.05 1.29 -9.70
C LEU A 245 -0.18 1.87 -10.81
N ALA A 246 -0.78 2.33 -11.91
CA ALA A 246 -0.06 2.97 -13.00
C ALA A 246 0.68 4.24 -12.53
N ARG A 247 0.05 5.00 -11.61
CA ARG A 247 0.59 6.20 -10.95
C ARG A 247 1.51 5.91 -9.75
N GLY A 248 1.75 4.64 -9.42
CA GLY A 248 2.75 4.20 -8.45
C GLY A 248 2.29 4.09 -7.00
N ALA A 249 0.99 4.18 -6.73
CA ALA A 249 0.45 3.88 -5.41
C ALA A 249 0.54 2.39 -5.10
N ALA A 250 0.68 2.05 -3.82
CA ALA A 250 0.28 0.73 -3.33
C ALA A 250 -1.25 0.68 -3.20
N VAL A 251 -1.89 -0.37 -3.70
CA VAL A 251 -3.35 -0.43 -3.81
C VAL A 251 -3.92 -1.65 -3.11
N VAL A 252 -4.89 -1.41 -2.22
CA VAL A 252 -5.72 -2.44 -1.61
C VAL A 252 -7.08 -2.46 -2.31
N GLY A 253 -7.45 -3.61 -2.85
CA GLY A 253 -8.77 -3.84 -3.44
C GLY A 253 -9.66 -4.65 -2.50
N LEU A 254 -10.83 -4.14 -2.15
CA LEU A 254 -11.87 -4.88 -1.42
C LEU A 254 -12.98 -5.29 -2.38
N ASP A 255 -13.39 -6.55 -2.34
CA ASP A 255 -14.57 -7.02 -3.07
C ASP A 255 -15.17 -8.26 -2.41
N LEU A 256 -16.45 -8.53 -2.66
CA LEU A 256 -17.11 -9.75 -2.23
C LEU A 256 -16.59 -10.98 -3.02
N ASP A 257 -16.22 -10.76 -4.28
CA ASP A 257 -15.67 -11.79 -5.16
C ASP A 257 -14.25 -12.19 -4.73
N PHE A 258 -14.03 -13.48 -4.48
CA PHE A 258 -12.73 -14.04 -4.10
C PHE A 258 -11.65 -13.78 -5.16
N ALA A 259 -12.02 -13.61 -6.44
CA ALA A 259 -11.10 -13.31 -7.54
C ALA A 259 -10.27 -12.04 -7.31
N ILE A 260 -10.69 -11.15 -6.39
CA ILE A 260 -9.91 -9.97 -6.00
C ILE A 260 -8.51 -10.34 -5.51
N THR A 261 -8.37 -11.46 -4.80
CA THR A 261 -7.11 -11.89 -4.15
C THR A 261 -5.99 -12.18 -5.15
N SER A 262 -6.33 -12.54 -6.39
CA SER A 262 -5.38 -12.88 -7.45
C SER A 262 -5.48 -11.96 -8.67
N LEU A 263 -6.14 -10.79 -8.54
CA LEU A 263 -6.38 -9.89 -9.67
C LEU A 263 -5.08 -9.31 -10.26
N HIS A 264 -4.08 -9.07 -9.40
CA HIS A 264 -2.74 -8.64 -9.80
C HIS A 264 -1.66 -9.35 -8.97
N GLU A 265 -0.68 -9.95 -9.64
CA GLU A 265 0.50 -10.54 -8.99
C GLU A 265 1.62 -9.50 -8.89
N ARG A 266 1.49 -8.56 -7.96
CA ARG A 266 2.46 -7.45 -7.79
C ARG A 266 2.66 -7.13 -6.31
N LYS A 267 3.86 -6.67 -5.96
CA LYS A 267 4.21 -6.27 -4.58
C LYS A 267 3.46 -5.01 -4.11
N ASP A 268 2.98 -4.18 -5.03
CA ASP A 268 2.22 -2.96 -4.75
C ASP A 268 0.70 -3.16 -4.79
N TYR A 269 0.22 -4.42 -4.77
CA TYR A 269 -1.20 -4.74 -4.76
C TYR A 269 -1.55 -5.77 -3.68
N LEU A 270 -2.67 -5.55 -2.99
CA LEU A 270 -3.27 -6.50 -2.05
C LEU A 270 -4.78 -6.60 -2.30
N GLY A 271 -5.23 -7.77 -2.75
CA GLY A 271 -6.66 -8.06 -2.87
C GLY A 271 -7.20 -8.74 -1.62
N ILE A 272 -8.31 -8.24 -1.08
CA ILE A 272 -8.95 -8.80 0.14
C ILE A 272 -10.41 -9.08 -0.17
N GLN A 273 -10.82 -10.35 -0.01
CA GLN A 273 -12.23 -10.69 0.00
C GLN A 273 -12.90 -10.08 1.23
N CYS A 274 -13.89 -9.22 1.02
CA CYS A 274 -14.54 -8.45 2.07
C CYS A 274 -15.98 -8.12 1.65
N ASP A 275 -16.96 -8.55 2.45
CA ASP A 275 -18.30 -7.98 2.38
C ASP A 275 -18.30 -6.62 3.09
N VAL A 276 -18.48 -5.54 2.32
CA VAL A 276 -18.51 -4.18 2.88
C VAL A 276 -19.69 -3.95 3.83
N ALA A 277 -20.72 -4.80 3.81
CA ALA A 277 -21.83 -4.75 4.75
C ALA A 277 -21.49 -5.38 6.12
N ASP A 278 -20.32 -6.01 6.26
CA ASP A 278 -19.78 -6.55 7.49
C ASP A 278 -18.74 -5.59 8.09
N GLU A 279 -19.12 -4.97 9.21
CA GLU A 279 -18.28 -4.02 9.92
C GLU A 279 -16.96 -4.64 10.42
N SER A 280 -17.00 -5.90 10.87
CA SER A 280 -15.79 -6.57 11.36
C SER A 280 -14.82 -6.85 10.22
N ALA A 281 -15.34 -7.25 9.05
CA ALA A 281 -14.55 -7.48 7.86
C ALA A 281 -13.85 -6.20 7.37
N LEU A 282 -14.50 -5.04 7.47
CA LEU A 282 -13.89 -3.74 7.16
C LEU A 282 -12.75 -3.39 8.12
N GLY A 283 -12.92 -3.67 9.43
CA GLY A 283 -11.85 -3.49 10.43
C GLY A 283 -10.62 -4.32 10.10
N SER A 284 -10.80 -5.63 9.92
CA SER A 284 -9.71 -6.54 9.56
C SER A 284 -9.06 -6.21 8.21
N ALA A 285 -9.81 -5.65 7.26
CA ALA A 285 -9.25 -5.19 5.99
C ALA A 285 -8.32 -3.97 6.16
N LEU A 286 -8.67 -3.02 7.03
CA LEU A 286 -7.82 -1.87 7.36
C LEU A 286 -6.56 -2.31 8.13
N GLU A 287 -6.69 -3.24 9.06
CA GLU A 287 -5.54 -3.81 9.79
C GLU A 287 -4.54 -4.46 8.83
N LYS A 288 -5.02 -5.31 7.91
CA LYS A 288 -4.19 -5.91 6.85
C LYS A 288 -3.56 -4.85 5.94
N THR A 289 -4.30 -3.78 5.64
CA THR A 289 -3.77 -2.65 4.86
C THR A 289 -2.58 -1.99 5.56
N VAL A 290 -2.69 -1.75 6.87
CA VAL A 290 -1.62 -1.16 7.66
C VAL A 290 -0.46 -2.12 7.89
N GLN A 291 -0.71 -3.40 8.15
CA GLN A 291 0.37 -4.39 8.28
C GLN A 291 1.17 -4.52 6.99
N HIS A 292 0.50 -4.49 5.83
CA HIS A 292 1.16 -4.73 4.55
C HIS A 292 1.82 -3.49 3.96
N PHE A 293 1.20 -2.31 4.09
CA PHE A 293 1.68 -1.07 3.47
C PHE A 293 1.95 0.08 4.45
N GLY A 294 1.44 0.00 5.68
CA GLY A 294 1.79 0.91 6.77
C GLY A 294 0.81 2.04 7.03
N GLY A 295 -0.33 2.12 6.33
CA GLY A 295 -1.28 3.22 6.50
C GLY A 295 -2.35 3.28 5.42
N LEU A 296 -3.07 4.40 5.35
CA LEU A 296 -4.06 4.69 4.30
C LEU A 296 -4.04 6.18 3.94
N ASP A 297 -3.81 6.50 2.67
CA ASP A 297 -3.71 7.91 2.22
C ASP A 297 -4.86 8.31 1.30
N MET A 298 -5.43 7.35 0.57
CA MET A 298 -6.50 7.55 -0.40
C MET A 298 -7.60 6.49 -0.24
N LEU A 299 -8.86 6.90 -0.33
CA LEU A 299 -10.01 6.00 -0.24
C LEU A 299 -10.96 6.24 -1.40
N ILE A 300 -11.22 5.21 -2.20
CA ILE A 300 -12.19 5.24 -3.29
C ILE A 300 -13.42 4.42 -2.86
N LEU A 301 -14.48 5.12 -2.49
CA LEU A 301 -15.77 4.54 -2.11
C LEU A 301 -16.58 4.23 -3.38
N ASN A 302 -16.38 3.04 -3.93
CA ASN A 302 -16.97 2.62 -5.20
C ASN A 302 -18.03 1.50 -5.05
N ALA A 303 -17.89 0.61 -4.06
CA ALA A 303 -18.84 -0.48 -3.85
C ALA A 303 -20.29 0.01 -3.78
N GLY A 304 -21.17 -0.71 -4.48
CA GLY A 304 -22.60 -0.45 -4.46
C GLY A 304 -23.36 -1.46 -5.30
N ILE A 305 -24.64 -1.65 -4.95
CA ILE A 305 -25.56 -2.51 -5.67
C ILE A 305 -26.68 -1.69 -6.32
N PHE A 306 -27.11 -2.13 -7.50
CA PHE A 306 -28.30 -1.64 -8.17
C PHE A 306 -29.35 -2.77 -8.15
N PRO A 307 -30.47 -2.60 -7.42
CA PRO A 307 -31.51 -3.62 -7.35
C PRO A 307 -32.29 -3.72 -8.67
N VAL A 308 -33.18 -4.70 -8.77
CA VAL A 308 -34.10 -4.80 -9.90
C VAL A 308 -34.96 -3.54 -9.98
N SER A 309 -35.21 -3.06 -11.21
CA SER A 309 -36.03 -1.88 -11.45
C SER A 309 -37.49 -2.14 -11.07
N GLN A 310 -38.04 -1.40 -10.10
CA GLN A 310 -39.42 -1.56 -9.64
C GLN A 310 -40.06 -0.26 -9.12
N GLN A 311 -41.40 -0.21 -9.14
CA GLN A 311 -42.13 0.96 -8.63
C GLN A 311 -42.02 1.04 -7.12
N ILE A 312 -42.19 2.26 -6.56
CA ILE A 312 -42.08 2.49 -5.11
C ILE A 312 -43.08 1.64 -4.32
N SER A 313 -44.29 1.42 -4.85
CA SER A 313 -45.32 0.57 -4.23
C SER A 313 -44.91 -0.89 -4.06
N ASP A 314 -43.93 -1.35 -4.84
CA ASP A 314 -43.54 -2.75 -4.95
C ASP A 314 -42.20 -3.03 -4.25
N ILE A 315 -41.50 -1.99 -3.78
CA ILE A 315 -40.23 -2.14 -3.05
C ILE A 315 -40.49 -2.80 -1.71
N SER A 316 -39.95 -4.00 -1.51
CA SER A 316 -39.99 -4.65 -0.21
C SER A 316 -39.05 -3.97 0.79
N THR A 317 -39.41 -4.00 2.06
CA THR A 317 -38.55 -3.50 3.14
C THR A 317 -37.18 -4.19 3.15
N SER A 318 -37.13 -5.50 2.87
CA SER A 318 -35.87 -6.25 2.85
C SER A 318 -34.94 -5.81 1.73
N GLU A 319 -35.46 -5.52 0.54
CA GLU A 319 -34.64 -4.98 -0.56
C GLU A 319 -34.16 -3.57 -0.24
N TRP A 320 -35.05 -2.69 0.26
CA TRP A 320 -34.68 -1.36 0.70
C TRP A 320 -33.55 -1.39 1.72
N THR A 321 -33.70 -2.18 2.79
CA THR A 321 -32.68 -2.34 3.82
C THR A 321 -31.36 -2.86 3.25
N LYS A 322 -31.39 -3.84 2.33
CA LYS A 322 -30.19 -4.35 1.68
C LYS A 322 -29.46 -3.25 0.88
N VAL A 323 -30.19 -2.46 0.10
CA VAL A 323 -29.62 -1.38 -0.72
C VAL A 323 -29.02 -0.29 0.17
N MET A 324 -29.74 0.14 1.22
CA MET A 324 -29.23 1.14 2.15
C MET A 324 -27.99 0.64 2.90
N ARG A 325 -28.00 -0.61 3.37
CA ARG A 325 -26.86 -1.21 4.08
C ARG A 325 -25.59 -1.20 3.25
N VAL A 326 -25.66 -1.58 1.98
CA VAL A 326 -24.49 -1.64 1.09
C VAL A 326 -24.10 -0.26 0.55
N ASN A 327 -25.07 0.53 0.07
CA ASN A 327 -24.75 1.77 -0.64
C ASN A 327 -24.53 2.96 0.30
N LEU A 328 -25.01 2.90 1.55
CA LEU A 328 -24.90 3.99 2.52
C LEU A 328 -24.17 3.56 3.79
N ASP A 329 -24.72 2.61 4.54
CA ASP A 329 -24.24 2.31 5.91
C ASP A 329 -22.79 1.81 5.89
N ALA A 330 -22.45 0.91 4.95
CA ALA A 330 -21.08 0.43 4.73
C ALA A 330 -20.07 1.57 4.49
N ASN A 331 -20.47 2.59 3.72
CA ASN A 331 -19.61 3.75 3.42
C ASN A 331 -19.42 4.64 4.65
N LEU A 332 -20.47 4.86 5.45
CA LEU A 332 -20.37 5.59 6.72
C LEU A 332 -19.42 4.87 7.70
N ILE A 333 -19.58 3.56 7.85
CA ILE A 333 -18.75 2.73 8.74
C ILE A 333 -17.29 2.79 8.30
N LEU A 334 -17.03 2.59 6.99
CA LEU A 334 -15.66 2.65 6.46
C LEU A 334 -15.05 4.04 6.60
N LEU A 335 -15.80 5.12 6.34
CA LEU A 335 -15.34 6.49 6.58
C LEU A 335 -14.94 6.68 8.06
N ASN A 336 -15.78 6.26 8.99
CA ASN A 336 -15.50 6.37 10.42
C ASN A 336 -14.20 5.64 10.82
N LYS A 337 -14.03 4.38 10.40
CA LYS A 337 -12.83 3.60 10.72
C LYS A 337 -11.57 4.09 9.99
N ALA A 338 -11.70 4.61 8.78
CA ALA A 338 -10.58 5.11 7.98
C ALA A 338 -10.10 6.51 8.40
N HIS A 339 -10.95 7.32 9.05
CA HIS A 339 -10.64 8.71 9.41
C HIS A 339 -9.31 8.88 10.15
N PRO A 340 -8.99 8.11 11.21
CA PRO A 340 -7.73 8.32 11.93
C PRO A 340 -6.50 8.02 11.07
N LEU A 341 -6.59 7.04 10.17
CA LEU A 341 -5.51 6.71 9.22
C LEU A 341 -5.34 7.81 8.16
N LEU A 342 -6.45 8.28 7.59
CA LEU A 342 -6.47 9.37 6.62
C LEU A 342 -5.93 10.68 7.21
N LYS A 343 -6.21 10.94 8.49
CA LYS A 343 -5.74 12.13 9.23
C LYS A 343 -4.23 12.16 9.39
N ILE A 344 -3.59 11.01 9.61
CA ILE A 344 -2.15 10.88 9.80
C ILE A 344 -1.38 10.52 8.52
N SER A 345 -2.07 10.50 7.36
CA SER A 345 -1.45 10.33 6.05
C SER A 345 -0.32 11.35 5.82
N PRO A 346 0.86 10.93 5.30
CA PRO A 346 1.98 11.84 5.05
C PRO A 346 1.68 13.00 4.10
N ARG A 347 0.62 12.89 3.30
CA ARG A 347 0.18 13.92 2.33
C ARG A 347 -1.29 14.29 2.50
N SER A 348 -1.80 14.16 3.73
CA SER A 348 -3.21 14.32 4.08
C SER A 348 -4.11 13.28 3.39
N GLY A 349 -5.25 12.99 4.03
CA GLY A 349 -6.21 12.03 3.53
C GLY A 349 -6.98 12.54 2.31
N ARG A 350 -7.31 11.64 1.39
CA ARG A 350 -8.11 11.96 0.20
C ARG A 350 -9.17 10.90 -0.04
N VAL A 351 -10.40 11.32 -0.25
CA VAL A 351 -11.52 10.42 -0.49
C VAL A 351 -12.20 10.81 -1.80
N VAL A 352 -12.51 9.81 -2.61
CA VAL A 352 -13.38 9.96 -3.77
C VAL A 352 -14.57 9.03 -3.61
N VAL A 353 -15.76 9.60 -3.75
CA VAL A 353 -17.03 8.87 -3.66
C VAL A 353 -17.60 8.68 -5.04
N ILE A 354 -17.85 7.44 -5.44
CA ILE A 354 -18.55 7.13 -6.68
C ILE A 354 -20.05 7.21 -6.40
N GLY A 355 -20.59 8.40 -6.69
CA GLY A 355 -22.01 8.70 -6.68
C GLY A 355 -22.71 8.12 -7.92
N SER A 356 -23.63 8.89 -8.48
CA SER A 356 -24.43 8.47 -9.63
C SER A 356 -25.12 9.66 -10.28
N LYS A 357 -25.35 9.61 -11.59
CA LYS A 357 -26.26 10.53 -12.31
C LYS A 357 -27.68 10.54 -11.74
N ASN A 358 -28.11 9.50 -11.02
CA ASN A 358 -29.42 9.49 -10.37
C ASN A 358 -29.57 10.53 -9.25
N VAL A 359 -28.48 11.13 -8.77
CA VAL A 359 -28.55 12.20 -7.77
C VAL A 359 -29.14 13.48 -8.41
N PRO A 360 -28.55 14.05 -9.48
CA PRO A 360 -29.16 15.18 -10.18
C PRO A 360 -30.37 14.81 -11.05
N ALA A 361 -30.39 13.60 -11.64
CA ALA A 361 -31.40 13.22 -12.63
C ALA A 361 -31.90 11.77 -12.43
N PRO A 362 -32.76 11.50 -11.43
CA PRO A 362 -33.28 10.16 -11.15
C PRO A 362 -34.26 9.66 -12.24
N GLY A 363 -34.49 8.35 -12.26
CA GLY A 363 -35.43 7.69 -13.17
C GLY A 363 -36.44 6.80 -12.45
N PRO A 364 -37.65 6.58 -13.02
CA PRO A 364 -38.59 5.58 -12.52
C PRO A 364 -37.93 4.21 -12.39
N GLY A 365 -38.31 3.45 -11.37
CA GLY A 365 -37.75 2.12 -11.13
C GLY A 365 -36.52 2.08 -10.23
N ALA A 366 -35.90 3.23 -9.91
CA ALA A 366 -34.63 3.30 -9.19
C ALA A 366 -34.76 3.92 -7.78
N GLY A 367 -35.89 3.75 -7.09
CA GLY A 367 -36.20 4.42 -5.83
C GLY A 367 -35.15 4.20 -4.73
N ALA A 368 -34.92 2.95 -4.34
CA ALA A 368 -33.95 2.59 -3.30
C ALA A 368 -32.52 3.01 -3.66
N TYR A 369 -32.10 2.73 -4.90
CA TYR A 369 -30.76 3.10 -5.39
C TYR A 369 -30.54 4.62 -5.38
N SER A 370 -31.48 5.38 -5.95
CA SER A 370 -31.37 6.85 -6.05
C SER A 370 -31.37 7.50 -4.67
N ALA A 371 -32.23 7.04 -3.76
CA ALA A 371 -32.24 7.50 -2.37
C ALA A 371 -30.89 7.21 -1.68
N SER A 372 -30.36 5.99 -1.80
CA SER A 372 -29.09 5.62 -1.19
C SER A 372 -27.90 6.45 -1.72
N LYS A 373 -27.83 6.70 -3.04
CA LYS A 373 -26.76 7.50 -3.65
C LYS A 373 -26.90 8.98 -3.31
N ALA A 374 -28.11 9.53 -3.22
CA ALA A 374 -28.34 10.89 -2.75
C ALA A 374 -27.93 11.07 -1.28
N ALA A 375 -28.28 10.10 -0.42
CA ALA A 375 -27.86 10.09 0.98
C ALA A 375 -26.33 10.02 1.12
N LEU A 376 -25.67 9.13 0.35
CA LEU A 376 -24.21 9.02 0.34
C LEU A 376 -23.53 10.32 -0.14
N THR A 377 -24.06 10.95 -1.19
CA THR A 377 -23.54 12.26 -1.66
C THR A 377 -23.68 13.32 -0.57
N GLN A 378 -24.80 13.37 0.14
CA GLN A 378 -24.98 14.33 1.23
C GLN A 378 -24.04 14.03 2.41
N LEU A 379 -23.86 12.75 2.76
CA LEU A 379 -22.89 12.32 3.78
C LEU A 379 -21.47 12.76 3.41
N ALA A 380 -21.05 12.56 2.16
CA ALA A 380 -19.73 12.97 1.68
C ALA A 380 -19.51 14.49 1.78
N ARG A 381 -20.55 15.30 1.52
CA ARG A 381 -20.50 16.76 1.69
C ARG A 381 -20.36 17.17 3.15
N VAL A 382 -21.06 16.50 4.06
CA VAL A 382 -20.92 16.74 5.51
C VAL A 382 -19.52 16.38 5.97
N ALA A 383 -19.02 15.20 5.59
CA ALA A 383 -17.66 14.77 5.92
C ALA A 383 -16.59 15.73 5.36
N ALA A 384 -16.79 16.31 4.17
CA ALA A 384 -15.89 17.32 3.61
C ALA A 384 -15.81 18.59 4.48
N LEU A 385 -16.93 18.99 5.10
CA LEU A 385 -16.98 20.13 6.02
C LEU A 385 -16.31 19.80 7.36
N GLU A 386 -16.60 18.62 7.91
CA GLU A 386 -16.08 18.20 9.20
C GLU A 386 -14.57 17.93 9.16
N TRP A 387 -14.08 17.27 8.12
CA TRP A 387 -12.69 16.78 8.06
C TRP A 387 -11.72 17.75 7.38
N GLY A 388 -12.21 18.91 6.91
CA GLY A 388 -11.36 19.95 6.33
C GLY A 388 -10.29 20.45 7.31
N ASN A 389 -10.60 20.52 8.60
CA ASN A 389 -9.65 20.90 9.65
C ASN A 389 -8.55 19.85 9.88
N ASP A 390 -8.81 18.60 9.53
CA ASP A 390 -7.83 17.50 9.54
C ASP A 390 -7.03 17.43 8.22
N GLY A 391 -7.26 18.37 7.29
CA GLY A 391 -6.63 18.39 5.97
C GLY A 391 -7.16 17.34 5.00
N ILE A 392 -8.22 16.60 5.36
CA ILE A 392 -8.77 15.54 4.51
C ILE A 392 -9.69 16.14 3.45
N ARG A 393 -9.48 15.76 2.19
CA ARG A 393 -10.32 16.20 1.06
C ARG A 393 -11.26 15.09 0.65
N ILE A 394 -12.52 15.43 0.35
CA ILE A 394 -13.54 14.47 -0.10
C ILE A 394 -14.23 15.04 -1.32
N ASN A 395 -14.18 14.34 -2.46
CA ASN A 395 -14.86 14.75 -3.69
C ASN A 395 -15.75 13.62 -4.21
N ILE A 396 -16.71 13.95 -5.07
CA ILE A 396 -17.74 13.04 -5.55
C ILE A 396 -17.76 13.04 -7.08
N LEU A 397 -17.81 11.85 -7.66
CA LEU A 397 -18.06 11.64 -9.09
C LEU A 397 -19.49 11.16 -9.30
N HIS A 398 -20.13 11.62 -10.39
CA HIS A 398 -21.45 11.17 -10.80
C HIS A 398 -21.40 10.52 -12.19
N PRO A 399 -21.01 9.22 -12.29
CA PRO A 399 -21.02 8.52 -13.56
C PRO A 399 -22.43 8.30 -14.09
N ASN A 400 -22.54 8.22 -15.41
CA ASN A 400 -23.72 7.77 -16.13
C ASN A 400 -23.31 6.79 -17.23
N ALA A 401 -24.18 5.82 -17.53
CA ALA A 401 -24.07 5.02 -18.76
C ALA A 401 -22.68 4.36 -18.94
N VAL A 402 -22.15 3.77 -17.86
CA VAL A 402 -20.89 3.02 -17.88
C VAL A 402 -21.19 1.54 -18.08
N PHE A 403 -20.96 1.04 -19.29
CA PHE A 403 -21.44 -0.26 -19.75
C PHE A 403 -20.41 -1.38 -19.68
N ASP A 404 -19.13 -1.09 -19.48
CA ASP A 404 -18.05 -2.07 -19.31
C ASP A 404 -17.97 -2.61 -17.87
N THR A 405 -19.12 -2.90 -17.26
CA THR A 405 -19.24 -3.47 -15.91
C THR A 405 -19.99 -4.80 -15.96
N ALA A 406 -19.79 -5.66 -14.94
CA ALA A 406 -20.42 -6.98 -14.88
C ALA A 406 -21.97 -6.94 -14.87
N LEU A 407 -22.57 -5.76 -14.66
CA LEU A 407 -24.02 -5.54 -14.67
C LEU A 407 -24.63 -5.53 -16.08
N TRP A 408 -23.83 -5.33 -17.13
CA TRP A 408 -24.32 -5.15 -18.51
C TRP A 408 -23.91 -6.32 -19.40
N THR A 409 -24.81 -7.30 -19.54
CA THR A 409 -24.66 -8.32 -20.58
C THR A 409 -25.13 -7.78 -21.93
N GLU A 410 -24.69 -8.42 -23.00
CA GLU A 410 -25.10 -8.08 -24.37
C GLU A 410 -26.64 -8.12 -24.51
N GLU A 411 -27.30 -9.13 -23.93
CA GLU A 411 -28.77 -9.24 -23.92
C GLU A 411 -29.45 -8.08 -23.18
N VAL A 412 -28.89 -7.64 -22.05
CA VAL A 412 -29.42 -6.51 -21.28
C VAL A 412 -29.27 -5.21 -22.07
N LEU A 413 -28.12 -5.00 -22.71
CA LEU A 413 -27.87 -3.83 -23.56
C LEU A 413 -28.83 -3.78 -24.74
N GLN A 414 -29.00 -4.89 -25.47
CA GLN A 414 -29.93 -4.98 -26.59
C GLN A 414 -31.37 -4.70 -26.16
N LYS A 415 -31.83 -5.31 -25.06
CA LYS A 415 -33.19 -5.09 -24.53
C LYS A 415 -33.42 -3.64 -24.11
N ARG A 416 -32.42 -3.00 -23.47
CA ARG A 416 -32.51 -1.60 -23.04
C ARG A 416 -32.48 -0.66 -24.22
N ALA A 417 -31.57 -0.85 -25.18
CA ALA A 417 -31.49 -0.04 -26.39
C ALA A 417 -32.82 -0.10 -27.19
N ALA A 418 -33.37 -1.30 -27.36
CA ALA A 418 -34.66 -1.51 -28.03
C ALA A 418 -35.83 -0.78 -27.33
N ASN A 419 -35.86 -0.74 -25.99
CA ASN A 419 -36.88 0.01 -25.25
C ASN A 419 -36.85 1.53 -25.52
N TYR A 420 -35.69 2.06 -25.92
CA TYR A 420 -35.53 3.46 -26.32
C TYR A 420 -35.63 3.65 -27.84
N GLY A 421 -35.88 2.59 -28.62
CA GLY A 421 -35.88 2.65 -30.08
C GLY A 421 -34.52 2.92 -30.69
N LEU A 422 -33.43 2.57 -29.97
CA LEU A 422 -32.05 2.82 -30.37
C LEU A 422 -31.32 1.50 -30.67
N THR A 423 -30.27 1.57 -31.49
CA THR A 423 -29.23 0.54 -31.53
C THR A 423 -28.39 0.55 -30.25
N VAL A 424 -27.63 -0.52 -29.99
CA VAL A 424 -26.75 -0.59 -28.81
C VAL A 424 -25.70 0.53 -28.84
N ASP A 425 -25.11 0.81 -30.01
CA ASP A 425 -24.12 1.88 -30.14
C ASP A 425 -24.73 3.25 -29.89
N GLU A 426 -25.89 3.54 -30.49
CA GLU A 426 -26.62 4.79 -30.23
C GLU A 426 -27.00 4.94 -28.75
N TYR A 427 -27.41 3.85 -28.10
CA TYR A 427 -27.71 3.83 -26.67
C TYR A 427 -26.47 4.12 -25.82
N LYS A 428 -25.32 3.53 -26.18
CA LYS A 428 -24.05 3.73 -25.49
C LYS A 428 -23.52 5.16 -25.62
N THR A 429 -23.80 5.81 -26.74
CA THR A 429 -23.40 7.18 -27.03
C THR A 429 -24.55 8.18 -26.86
N ASN A 430 -25.60 7.83 -26.12
CA ASN A 430 -26.78 8.70 -25.91
C ASN A 430 -26.51 9.79 -24.87
N ASN A 431 -25.58 10.69 -25.22
CA ASN A 431 -25.20 11.89 -24.50
C ASN A 431 -24.82 12.99 -25.49
N ILE A 432 -24.69 14.23 -25.00
CA ILE A 432 -24.50 15.43 -25.83
C ILE A 432 -23.20 15.35 -26.64
N LEU A 433 -22.16 14.71 -26.12
CA LEU A 433 -20.89 14.55 -26.82
C LEU A 433 -20.85 13.37 -27.80
N HIS A 434 -21.89 12.52 -27.81
CA HIS A 434 -21.93 11.29 -28.59
C HIS A 434 -20.72 10.38 -28.36
N LYS A 435 -20.32 10.22 -27.08
CA LYS A 435 -19.16 9.40 -26.68
C LYS A 435 -19.57 8.31 -25.72
N GLU A 436 -19.01 7.12 -25.88
CA GLU A 436 -19.11 6.08 -24.85
C GLU A 436 -18.31 6.52 -23.63
N VAL A 437 -18.91 6.38 -22.44
CA VAL A 437 -18.23 6.63 -21.15
C VAL A 437 -17.86 5.27 -20.57
N THR A 438 -16.58 5.09 -20.28
CA THR A 438 -16.04 3.81 -19.80
C THR A 438 -15.67 3.86 -18.32
N SER A 439 -15.47 2.69 -17.72
CA SER A 439 -14.96 2.56 -16.36
C SER A 439 -13.59 3.23 -16.20
N ARG A 440 -12.78 3.22 -17.27
CA ARG A 440 -11.49 3.92 -17.31
C ARG A 440 -11.65 5.43 -17.18
N ASP A 441 -12.61 6.04 -17.86
CA ASP A 441 -12.81 7.49 -17.81
C ASP A 441 -13.15 7.97 -16.40
N VAL A 442 -14.00 7.21 -15.69
CA VAL A 442 -14.32 7.47 -14.28
C VAL A 442 -13.09 7.28 -13.40
N ALA A 443 -12.34 6.19 -13.60
CA ALA A 443 -11.17 5.84 -12.80
C ALA A 443 -10.03 6.84 -12.91
N GLU A 444 -9.74 7.34 -14.12
CA GLU A 444 -8.68 8.33 -14.33
C GLU A 444 -9.00 9.62 -13.57
N LEU A 445 -10.26 10.09 -13.60
CA LEU A 445 -10.66 11.27 -12.84
C LEU A 445 -10.68 11.00 -11.33
N ALA A 446 -11.10 9.81 -10.89
CA ALA A 446 -11.05 9.43 -9.48
C ALA A 446 -9.61 9.46 -8.95
N ALA A 447 -8.66 8.89 -9.68
CA ALA A 447 -7.24 8.96 -9.34
C ALA A 447 -6.73 10.42 -9.36
N GLU A 448 -7.13 11.23 -10.34
CA GLU A 448 -6.71 12.63 -10.44
C GLU A 448 -7.26 13.50 -9.30
N MET A 449 -8.46 13.22 -8.79
CA MET A 449 -9.03 13.90 -7.62
C MET A 449 -8.22 13.67 -6.33
N CYS A 450 -7.46 12.57 -6.26
CA CYS A 450 -6.46 12.31 -5.23
C CYS A 450 -5.10 12.99 -5.52
N GLY A 451 -4.91 13.50 -6.73
CA GLY A 451 -3.71 14.18 -7.20
C GLY A 451 -3.54 15.61 -6.70
N PRO A 452 -2.38 16.23 -7.01
CA PRO A 452 -2.07 17.60 -6.64
C PRO A 452 -2.95 18.64 -7.35
N LEU A 453 -3.53 18.32 -8.53
CA LEU A 453 -4.44 19.22 -9.23
C LEU A 453 -5.69 19.57 -8.40
N PHE A 454 -6.13 18.66 -7.54
CA PHE A 454 -7.27 18.85 -6.64
C PHE A 454 -6.86 19.25 -5.21
N ALA A 455 -5.59 19.61 -4.97
CA ALA A 455 -5.08 19.91 -3.63
C ALA A 455 -5.82 21.06 -2.92
N LYS A 456 -6.56 21.90 -3.66
CA LYS A 456 -7.38 23.01 -3.14
C LYS A 456 -8.89 22.79 -3.38
N THR A 457 -9.31 21.55 -3.59
CA THR A 457 -10.70 21.18 -3.91
C THR A 457 -11.20 20.08 -2.98
N THR A 458 -12.29 20.38 -2.27
CA THR A 458 -13.05 19.44 -1.44
C THR A 458 -14.54 19.77 -1.57
N GLY A 459 -15.41 18.76 -1.42
CA GLY A 459 -16.86 18.85 -1.62
C GLY A 459 -17.30 18.98 -3.08
N ALA A 460 -16.38 18.89 -4.05
CA ALA A 460 -16.72 19.00 -5.47
C ALA A 460 -17.54 17.79 -5.93
N GLN A 461 -18.52 18.06 -6.79
CA GLN A 461 -19.37 17.06 -7.43
C GLN A 461 -19.19 17.20 -8.94
N VAL A 462 -18.67 16.17 -9.60
CA VAL A 462 -18.33 16.23 -11.02
C VAL A 462 -19.04 15.11 -11.78
N PRO A 463 -19.87 15.43 -12.80
CA PRO A 463 -20.44 14.42 -13.67
C PRO A 463 -19.40 13.81 -14.61
N VAL A 464 -19.52 12.50 -14.87
CA VAL A 464 -18.74 11.77 -15.87
C VAL A 464 -19.73 11.02 -16.75
N ASP A 465 -20.34 11.74 -17.70
CA ASP A 465 -21.55 11.28 -18.39
C ASP A 465 -21.66 11.66 -19.87
N GLY A 466 -20.61 12.29 -20.44
CA GLY A 466 -20.63 12.79 -21.82
C GLY A 466 -21.61 13.95 -22.06
N GLY A 467 -22.12 14.57 -20.99
CA GLY A 467 -23.18 15.58 -21.02
C GLY A 467 -24.56 14.93 -21.08
N ASN A 468 -25.18 14.72 -19.92
CA ASN A 468 -26.57 14.31 -19.86
C ASN A 468 -27.53 15.51 -19.85
N ASP A 469 -28.48 15.52 -20.79
CA ASP A 469 -29.52 16.53 -20.98
C ASP A 469 -30.38 16.83 -19.74
N ARG A 470 -30.56 15.86 -18.84
CA ARG A 470 -31.31 16.04 -17.60
C ARG A 470 -30.47 16.55 -16.43
N VAL A 471 -29.16 16.66 -16.60
CA VAL A 471 -28.20 17.08 -15.56
C VAL A 471 -27.68 18.49 -15.80
N ILE A 472 -27.50 18.90 -17.07
CA ILE A 472 -26.96 20.21 -17.46
C ILE A 472 -27.95 21.36 -17.19
#